data_AF-A0ABD5JZN6-F1
#
_entry.id   AF-A0ABD5JZN6-F1
#
_cell.length_a   1.000
_cell.length_b   1.000
_cell.length_c   1.000
_cell.angle_alpha   90.00
_cell.angle_beta   90.00
_cell.angle_gamma   90.00
#
_symmetry.space_group_name_H-M   'P 1'
#
loop_
_entity.id
_entity.type
_entity.pdbx_description
1 polymer ?
#
loop_
_entity_poly.entity_id
_entity_poly.type
_entity_poly.pdbx_seq_one_letter_code
_entity_poly.pdbx_strand_id
1 'polypeptide(L)'
;MHIRSFNTAGLVGMAGMIFAVLSCSSTHAQNDKLSGFPAMVLGGQTAKATTVQFSVPFDNLIRLADKDVSLGKTSLDEIQAVVGGTVHGHTTSSLKTAWLCYEVTGDNLPRRIWFISDGMNTKKGQGAVLNLISAEIITDKSAKCGRPRIDLTNLKLPIPALKDNKHALEKRFGKVSAKQFARYSNEHKVSGATVEQSLVYQLDGDRIIGVAFSQPAAK
;
A
#
# COMPACT_ATOMS: atom_id res chain seq x y z
N MET A 1 -49.24 -13.54 -68.37
CA MET A 1 -49.48 -14.79 -67.63
C MET A 1 -48.54 -15.84 -68.23
N HIS A 2 -47.68 -16.46 -67.40
CA HIS A 2 -46.64 -17.46 -67.74
C HIS A 2 -45.45 -16.95 -68.61
N ILE A 3 -44.18 -17.37 -68.49
CA ILE A 3 -43.41 -18.24 -67.58
C ILE A 3 -41.90 -18.07 -67.94
N ARG A 4 -41.02 -18.20 -66.92
CA ARG A 4 -39.57 -18.58 -66.92
C ARG A 4 -38.55 -17.74 -67.72
N SER A 5 -37.53 -17.17 -67.07
CA SER A 5 -36.36 -17.77 -66.38
C SER A 5 -35.25 -18.18 -67.36
N PHE A 6 -34.11 -17.50 -67.25
CA PHE A 6 -32.75 -18.02 -67.05
C PHE A 6 -31.77 -16.92 -67.45
N ASN A 7 -30.96 -16.43 -66.51
CA ASN A 7 -29.61 -16.05 -66.86
C ASN A 7 -28.67 -16.23 -65.66
N THR A 8 -27.62 -16.98 -65.97
CA THR A 8 -26.44 -17.31 -65.20
C THR A 8 -25.67 -16.06 -64.78
N ALA A 9 -25.31 -15.96 -63.50
CA ALA A 9 -24.28 -15.03 -63.05
C ALA A 9 -23.26 -15.80 -62.21
N GLY A 10 -22.02 -15.72 -62.67
CA GLY A 10 -20.85 -16.35 -62.09
C GLY A 10 -20.49 -15.78 -60.71
N LEU A 11 -20.14 -16.71 -59.83
CA LEU A 11 -18.92 -16.79 -59.04
C LEU A 11 -18.02 -15.53 -58.87
N VAL A 12 -17.59 -15.39 -57.61
CA VAL A 12 -16.35 -14.75 -57.08
C VAL A 12 -16.47 -13.32 -56.56
N GLY A 13 -16.23 -13.16 -55.26
CA GLY A 13 -15.68 -11.92 -54.69
C GLY A 13 -16.13 -11.55 -53.28
N MET A 14 -16.05 -12.44 -52.27
CA MET A 14 -16.12 -12.00 -50.88
C MET A 14 -14.82 -11.27 -50.50
N ALA A 15 -14.81 -9.95 -50.62
CA ALA A 15 -13.82 -9.09 -49.99
C ALA A 15 -14.29 -8.75 -48.57
N GLY A 16 -13.99 -9.64 -47.61
CA GLY A 16 -14.15 -9.34 -46.20
C GLY A 16 -12.99 -8.48 -45.70
N MET A 17 -13.15 -7.15 -45.66
CA MET A 17 -12.23 -6.27 -44.93
C MET A 17 -12.45 -6.48 -43.42
N ILE A 18 -11.59 -7.28 -42.80
CA ILE A 18 -11.48 -7.33 -41.34
C ILE A 18 -10.69 -6.07 -40.93
N PHE A 19 -11.40 -5.06 -40.44
CA PHE A 19 -10.80 -3.96 -39.68
C PHE A 19 -10.21 -4.54 -38.39
N ALA A 20 -8.92 -4.87 -38.41
CA ALA A 20 -8.16 -5.11 -37.20
C ALA A 20 -8.02 -3.77 -36.46
N VAL A 21 -8.95 -3.51 -35.54
CA VAL A 21 -8.81 -2.43 -34.57
C VAL A 21 -7.63 -2.84 -33.67
N LEU A 22 -6.42 -2.41 -34.04
CA LEU A 22 -5.31 -2.37 -33.10
C LEU A 22 -5.70 -1.40 -32.01
N SER A 23 -6.37 -1.94 -30.99
CA SER A 23 -6.42 -1.33 -29.69
C SER A 23 -4.98 -1.33 -29.20
N CYS A 24 -4.26 -0.24 -29.48
CA CYS A 24 -3.05 0.10 -28.76
C CYS A 24 -3.46 0.29 -27.30
N SER A 25 -3.59 -0.82 -26.57
CA SER A 25 -3.51 -0.81 -25.13
C SER A 25 -2.13 -0.25 -24.85
N SER A 26 -2.09 1.02 -24.44
CA SER A 26 -0.90 1.64 -23.88
C SER A 26 -0.50 0.81 -22.68
N THR A 27 0.40 -0.13 -22.93
CA THR A 27 1.23 -0.75 -21.91
C THR A 27 2.15 0.35 -21.41
N HIS A 28 1.60 1.25 -20.59
CA HIS A 28 2.38 2.06 -19.67
C HIS A 28 2.94 1.12 -18.61
N ALA A 29 3.94 0.34 -18.99
CA ALA A 29 4.88 -0.27 -18.06
C ALA A 29 5.74 0.87 -17.48
N GLN A 30 5.12 1.69 -16.63
CA GLN A 30 5.86 2.61 -15.77
C GLN A 30 6.35 1.79 -14.59
N ASN A 31 7.68 1.77 -14.39
CA ASN A 31 8.37 1.08 -13.30
C ASN A 31 8.03 1.73 -11.93
N ASP A 32 6.76 1.76 -11.57
CA ASP A 32 6.25 2.19 -10.27
C ASP A 32 6.38 0.98 -9.35
N LYS A 33 7.59 0.70 -8.86
CA LYS A 33 7.84 -0.40 -7.92
C LYS A 33 7.65 0.10 -6.49
N LEU A 34 7.17 -0.78 -5.62
CA LEU A 34 7.29 -0.57 -4.19
C LEU A 34 8.78 -0.36 -3.85
N SER A 35 9.09 0.75 -3.18
CA SER A 35 10.45 1.23 -2.95
C SER A 35 10.56 1.90 -1.57
N GLY A 36 11.74 2.41 -1.22
CA GLY A 36 11.98 3.06 0.06
C GLY A 36 11.82 2.12 1.26
N PHE A 37 11.44 2.70 2.40
CA PHE A 37 11.26 2.01 3.66
C PHE A 37 10.30 0.81 3.61
N PRO A 38 9.10 0.87 3.00
CA PRO A 38 8.22 -0.31 2.97
C PRO A 38 8.83 -1.47 2.18
N ALA A 39 9.60 -1.22 1.12
CA ALA A 39 10.29 -2.27 0.40
C ALA A 39 11.39 -2.93 1.25
N MET A 40 12.10 -2.17 2.08
CA MET A 40 13.08 -2.72 3.04
C MET A 40 12.41 -3.58 4.11
N VAL A 41 11.24 -3.15 4.61
CA VAL A 41 10.45 -3.88 5.61
C VAL A 41 9.93 -5.20 5.03
N LEU A 42 9.23 -5.15 3.90
CA LEU A 42 8.67 -6.34 3.25
C LEU A 42 9.75 -7.26 2.66
N GLY A 43 10.87 -6.70 2.23
CA GLY A 43 12.03 -7.45 1.75
C GLY A 43 12.86 -8.09 2.87
N GLY A 44 12.47 -7.94 4.14
CA GLY A 44 13.14 -8.60 5.27
C GLY A 44 14.48 -7.99 5.69
N GLN A 45 14.88 -6.85 5.12
CA GLN A 45 16.16 -6.20 5.45
C GLN A 45 16.22 -5.76 6.92
N THR A 46 15.05 -5.52 7.51
CA THR A 46 14.92 -5.13 8.93
C THR A 46 14.85 -6.35 9.86
N ALA A 47 14.83 -7.59 9.37
CA ALA A 47 14.59 -8.80 10.19
C ALA A 47 15.66 -9.09 11.25
N LYS A 48 16.88 -8.57 11.07
CA LYS A 48 17.99 -8.75 12.02
C LYS A 48 17.89 -7.84 13.26
N ALA A 49 17.01 -6.86 13.27
CA ALA A 49 16.83 -5.96 14.41
C ALA A 49 16.17 -6.70 15.57
N THR A 50 16.60 -6.42 16.80
CA THR A 50 15.95 -6.93 18.01
C THR A 50 14.51 -6.46 18.09
N THR A 51 13.59 -7.39 18.29
CA THR A 51 12.16 -7.11 18.47
C THR A 51 11.82 -7.01 19.95
N VAL A 52 11.20 -5.91 20.35
CA VAL A 52 10.65 -5.70 21.69
C VAL A 52 9.16 -6.05 21.70
N GLN A 53 8.73 -6.87 22.66
CA GLN A 53 7.30 -7.14 22.85
C GLN A 53 6.67 -5.98 23.61
N PHE A 54 5.66 -5.32 23.04
CA PHE A 54 4.92 -4.27 23.72
C PHE A 54 3.58 -4.80 24.25
N SER A 55 3.14 -4.33 25.41
CA SER A 55 1.99 -4.90 26.12
C SER A 55 0.64 -4.35 25.68
N VAL A 56 0.58 -3.07 25.32
CA VAL A 56 -0.67 -2.38 24.98
C VAL A 56 -0.76 -2.23 23.46
N PRO A 57 -1.71 -2.90 22.78
CA PRO A 57 -1.88 -2.78 21.34
C PRO A 57 -2.09 -1.33 20.91
N PHE A 58 -1.67 -0.99 19.70
CA PHE A 58 -1.99 0.31 19.11
C PHE A 58 -3.40 0.29 18.50
N ASP A 59 -4.01 1.47 18.40
CA ASP A 59 -5.30 1.62 17.71
C ASP A 59 -5.11 1.37 16.22
N ASN A 60 -5.88 0.45 15.64
CA ASN A 60 -5.79 0.13 14.23
C ASN A 60 -6.57 1.10 13.33
N LEU A 61 -7.13 2.17 13.91
CA LEU A 61 -7.84 3.25 13.23
C LEU A 61 -6.93 4.44 12.93
N ILE A 62 -7.01 4.93 11.70
CA ILE A 62 -6.38 6.15 11.19
C ILE A 62 -7.48 7.05 10.63
N ARG A 63 -7.47 8.33 11.00
CA ARG A 63 -8.39 9.34 10.44
C ARG A 63 -7.77 10.00 9.22
N LEU A 64 -8.37 9.80 8.06
CA LEU A 64 -8.05 10.50 6.81
C LEU A 64 -9.17 11.49 6.51
N ALA A 65 -8.97 12.76 6.90
CA ALA A 65 -10.02 13.78 6.87
C ALA A 65 -11.28 13.33 7.64
N ASP A 66 -12.40 13.17 6.94
CA ASP A 66 -13.69 12.72 7.45
C ASP A 66 -13.90 11.20 7.38
N LYS A 67 -12.92 10.45 6.86
CA LYS A 67 -12.98 8.99 6.73
C LYS A 67 -12.11 8.29 7.77
N ASP A 68 -12.74 7.35 8.46
CA ASP A 68 -12.08 6.36 9.31
C ASP A 68 -11.50 5.22 8.46
N VAL A 69 -10.18 5.02 8.53
CA VAL A 69 -9.42 3.98 7.83
C VAL A 69 -8.87 2.99 8.85
N SER A 70 -9.21 1.71 8.72
CA SER A 70 -8.82 0.69 9.68
C SER A 70 -8.01 -0.43 9.03
N LEU A 71 -6.85 -0.76 9.62
CA LEU A 71 -6.03 -1.89 9.18
C LEU A 71 -6.82 -3.20 9.30
N GLY A 72 -6.81 -3.98 8.23
CA GLY A 72 -7.53 -5.25 8.11
C GLY A 72 -9.00 -5.13 7.74
N LYS A 73 -9.52 -3.90 7.56
CA LYS A 73 -10.93 -3.64 7.21
C LYS A 73 -11.09 -2.78 5.96
N THR A 74 -10.41 -1.65 5.89
CA THR A 74 -10.57 -0.68 4.79
C THR A 74 -9.78 -1.15 3.56
N SER A 75 -10.40 -1.07 2.39
CA SER A 75 -9.75 -1.37 1.11
C SER A 75 -8.91 -0.21 0.58
N LEU A 76 -7.91 -0.49 -0.26
CA LEU A 76 -7.17 0.56 -0.96
C LEU A 76 -8.07 1.37 -1.90
N ASP A 77 -9.11 0.77 -2.48
CA ASP A 77 -10.07 1.47 -3.36
C ASP A 77 -10.87 2.53 -2.58
N GLU A 78 -11.26 2.23 -1.33
CA GLU A 78 -11.91 3.22 -0.45
C GLU A 78 -10.97 4.37 -0.10
N ILE A 79 -9.69 4.09 0.13
CA ILE A 79 -8.69 5.14 0.39
C ILE A 79 -8.47 5.97 -0.86
N GLN A 80 -8.37 5.33 -2.03
CA GLN A 80 -8.25 6.00 -3.33
C GLN A 80 -9.44 6.92 -3.60
N ALA A 81 -10.66 6.51 -3.25
CA ALA A 81 -11.87 7.32 -3.43
C ALA A 81 -11.81 8.65 -2.64
N VAL A 82 -11.18 8.64 -1.45
CA VAL A 82 -11.04 9.83 -0.59
C VAL A 82 -9.79 10.64 -0.94
N VAL A 83 -8.64 9.98 -1.05
CA VAL A 83 -7.32 10.63 -1.16
C VAL A 83 -6.90 10.83 -2.62
N GLY A 84 -7.51 10.13 -3.57
CA GLY A 84 -7.12 10.11 -4.98
C GLY A 84 -5.92 9.20 -5.26
N GLY A 85 -5.28 9.39 -6.42
CA GLY A 85 -4.12 8.59 -6.85
C GLY A 85 -4.49 7.31 -7.60
N THR A 86 -3.50 6.45 -7.81
CA THR A 86 -3.61 5.19 -8.56
C THR A 86 -3.21 4.04 -7.67
N VAL A 87 -4.06 3.02 -7.54
CA VAL A 87 -3.69 1.78 -6.88
C VAL A 87 -2.73 1.02 -7.81
N HIS A 88 -1.48 0.88 -7.38
CA HIS A 88 -0.48 0.06 -8.03
C HIS A 88 -0.52 -1.35 -7.45
N GLY A 89 0.05 -2.32 -8.17
CA GLY A 89 0.16 -3.66 -7.64
C GLY A 89 1.19 -4.50 -8.36
N HIS A 90 1.62 -5.54 -7.66
CA HIS A 90 2.51 -6.57 -8.15
C HIS A 90 2.00 -7.93 -7.70
N THR A 91 1.91 -8.86 -8.64
CA THR A 91 1.51 -10.23 -8.38
C THR A 91 2.70 -11.14 -8.65
N THR A 92 3.07 -11.91 -7.64
CA THR A 92 3.98 -13.06 -7.76
C THR A 92 3.15 -14.36 -7.78
N SER A 93 3.79 -15.51 -7.97
CA SER A 93 3.10 -16.80 -8.01
C SER A 93 2.32 -17.15 -6.73
N SER A 94 2.67 -16.54 -5.59
CA SER A 94 2.07 -16.86 -4.28
C SER A 94 1.44 -15.65 -3.56
N LEU A 95 1.77 -14.42 -3.95
CA LEU A 95 1.35 -13.21 -3.23
C LEU A 95 0.97 -12.08 -4.19
N LYS A 96 -0.13 -11.38 -3.86
CA LYS A 96 -0.55 -10.15 -4.52
C LYS A 96 -0.35 -8.98 -3.57
N THR A 97 0.61 -8.12 -3.88
CA THR A 97 0.84 -6.87 -3.16
C THR A 97 0.23 -5.72 -3.95
N ALA A 98 -0.48 -4.82 -3.28
CA ALA A 98 -1.03 -3.61 -3.87
C ALA A 98 -0.77 -2.40 -2.96
N TRP A 99 -0.66 -1.22 -3.54
CA TRP A 99 -0.37 -0.01 -2.77
C TRP A 99 -0.86 1.29 -3.41
N LEU A 100 -1.09 2.28 -2.55
CA LEU A 100 -1.15 3.69 -2.89
C LEU A 100 0.08 4.38 -2.31
N CYS A 101 0.60 5.39 -3.02
CA CYS A 101 1.72 6.19 -2.54
C CYS A 101 1.49 7.68 -2.76
N TYR A 102 1.81 8.48 -1.74
CA TYR A 102 1.66 9.92 -1.76
C TYR A 102 2.91 10.64 -1.27
N GLU A 103 3.33 11.69 -1.96
CA GLU A 103 4.31 12.65 -1.43
C GLU A 103 3.59 13.86 -0.82
N VAL A 104 4.00 14.21 0.39
CA VAL A 104 3.54 15.39 1.13
C VAL A 104 4.75 16.29 1.31
N THR A 105 4.81 17.38 0.56
CA THR A 105 5.96 18.31 0.53
C THR A 105 5.55 19.76 0.88
N GLY A 106 4.32 19.97 1.33
CA GLY A 106 3.77 21.30 1.62
C GLY A 106 4.15 21.86 3.00
N ASP A 107 4.89 21.11 3.81
CA ASP A 107 5.40 21.52 5.13
C ASP A 107 6.92 21.28 5.26
N ASN A 108 7.50 21.65 6.40
CA ASN A 108 8.93 21.50 6.68
C ASN A 108 9.38 20.03 6.92
N LEU A 109 8.51 19.05 6.64
CA LEU A 109 8.80 17.63 6.79
C LEU A 109 8.33 16.86 5.54
N PRO A 110 9.09 16.97 4.43
CA PRO A 110 8.78 16.27 3.20
C PRO A 110 8.79 14.76 3.46
N ARG A 111 7.67 14.11 3.15
CA ARG A 111 7.46 12.71 3.51
C ARG A 111 6.66 11.98 2.46
N ARG A 112 6.94 10.68 2.37
CA ARG A 112 6.24 9.74 1.51
C ARG A 112 5.42 8.81 2.37
N ILE A 113 4.15 8.66 2.03
CA ILE A 113 3.19 7.83 2.77
C ILE A 113 2.68 6.75 1.83
N TRP A 114 2.74 5.52 2.30
CA TRP A 114 2.33 4.32 1.60
C TRP A 114 1.19 3.63 2.34
N PHE A 115 0.13 3.30 1.62
CA PHE A 115 -0.97 2.45 2.08
C PHE A 115 -0.86 1.14 1.33
N ILE A 116 -0.64 0.03 2.03
CA ILE A 116 -0.22 -1.23 1.43
C ILE A 116 -1.16 -2.37 1.85
N SER A 117 -1.53 -3.17 0.86
CA SER A 117 -2.08 -4.50 1.02
C SER A 117 -0.99 -5.49 0.62
N ASP A 118 -0.40 -6.21 1.57
CA ASP A 118 0.74 -7.10 1.30
C ASP A 118 0.35 -8.51 0.80
N GLY A 119 -0.95 -8.77 0.67
CA GLY A 119 -1.48 -10.07 0.23
C GLY A 119 -1.65 -11.11 1.32
N MET A 120 -1.29 -10.81 2.58
CA MET A 120 -1.51 -11.71 3.73
C MET A 120 -2.97 -11.73 4.19
N ASN A 121 -3.77 -10.72 3.86
CA ASN A 121 -5.20 -10.70 4.17
C ASN A 121 -6.02 -11.25 2.99
N THR A 122 -6.25 -12.57 2.97
CA THR A 122 -6.83 -13.29 1.83
C THR A 122 -8.33 -13.52 1.94
N LYS A 123 -9.10 -12.63 2.60
CA LYS A 123 -10.56 -12.80 2.66
C LYS A 123 -11.16 -12.75 1.27
N LYS A 124 -11.64 -13.90 0.79
CA LYS A 124 -12.18 -14.08 -0.58
C LYS A 124 -13.26 -13.02 -0.85
N GLY A 125 -13.10 -12.26 -1.93
CA GLY A 125 -14.04 -11.23 -2.36
C GLY A 125 -13.88 -9.86 -1.69
N GLN A 126 -13.01 -9.72 -0.70
CA GLN A 126 -12.55 -8.41 -0.22
C GLN A 126 -11.34 -8.05 -1.08
N GLY A 127 -11.34 -6.85 -1.70
CA GLY A 127 -10.28 -6.41 -2.60
C GLY A 127 -8.90 -6.28 -1.95
N ALA A 128 -8.05 -5.36 -2.41
CA ALA A 128 -6.79 -5.08 -1.73
C ALA A 128 -7.05 -4.43 -0.36
N VAL A 129 -7.17 -5.23 0.71
CA VAL A 129 -7.42 -4.74 2.06
C VAL A 129 -6.13 -4.18 2.65
N LEU A 130 -6.17 -2.93 3.12
CA LEU A 130 -5.07 -2.28 3.80
C LEU A 130 -4.66 -3.08 5.03
N ASN A 131 -3.38 -3.42 5.15
CA ASN A 131 -2.84 -4.07 6.33
C ASN A 131 -1.47 -3.58 6.76
N LEU A 132 -0.85 -2.70 5.96
CA LEU A 132 0.39 -2.02 6.32
C LEU A 132 0.32 -0.55 5.90
N ILE A 133 0.73 0.35 6.78
CA ILE A 133 1.02 1.75 6.44
C ILE A 133 2.51 1.99 6.69
N SER A 134 3.14 2.69 5.76
CA SER A 134 4.53 3.14 5.92
C SER A 134 4.63 4.63 5.65
N ALA A 135 5.43 5.33 6.44
CA ALA A 135 5.79 6.71 6.21
C ALA A 135 7.31 6.88 6.34
N GLU A 136 7.92 7.64 5.44
CA GLU A 136 9.36 7.93 5.46
C GLU A 136 9.63 9.37 5.09
N ILE A 137 10.73 9.91 5.58
CA ILE A 137 11.23 11.22 5.15
C ILE A 137 11.77 11.08 3.74
N ILE A 138 11.37 11.99 2.84
CA ILE A 138 11.87 11.98 1.46
C ILE A 138 13.32 12.48 1.47
N THR A 139 14.25 11.56 1.30
CA THR A 139 15.68 11.87 1.10
C THR A 139 16.14 11.61 -0.33
N ASP A 140 15.25 11.06 -1.16
CA ASP A 140 15.55 10.63 -2.53
C ASP A 140 14.49 11.09 -3.52
N LYS A 141 14.77 10.87 -4.81
CA LYS A 141 13.80 11.05 -5.91
C LYS A 141 13.33 9.69 -6.47
N SER A 142 13.48 8.62 -5.70
CA SER A 142 13.46 7.24 -6.23
C SER A 142 12.03 6.75 -6.52
N ALA A 143 11.03 7.22 -5.77
CA ALA A 143 9.63 6.86 -6.00
C ALA A 143 8.87 8.03 -6.63
N LYS A 144 8.08 7.72 -7.67
CA LYS A 144 7.15 8.67 -8.29
C LYS A 144 5.78 8.53 -7.66
N CYS A 145 5.65 9.01 -6.43
CA CYS A 145 4.37 8.94 -5.73
C CYS A 145 3.45 10.09 -6.15
N GLY A 146 2.14 9.86 -6.07
CA GLY A 146 1.15 10.86 -6.44
C GLY A 146 1.09 12.02 -5.44
N ARG A 147 0.38 13.09 -5.81
CA ARG A 147 -0.06 14.09 -4.84
C ARG A 147 -1.46 13.73 -4.34
N PRO A 148 -1.72 13.78 -3.02
CA PRO A 148 -3.05 13.52 -2.50
C PRO A 148 -4.00 14.66 -2.89
N ARG A 149 -5.29 14.34 -3.08
CA ARG A 149 -6.36 15.33 -3.31
C ARG A 149 -6.77 16.07 -2.03
N ILE A 150 -6.47 15.47 -0.88
CA ILE A 150 -6.69 16.06 0.44
C ILE A 150 -5.36 16.39 1.10
N ASP A 151 -5.39 17.29 2.08
CA ASP A 151 -4.21 17.62 2.87
C ASP A 151 -3.87 16.51 3.87
N LEU A 152 -2.71 15.88 3.68
CA LEU A 152 -2.16 14.87 4.60
C LEU A 152 -1.09 15.45 5.55
N THR A 153 -0.89 16.78 5.59
CA THR A 153 0.13 17.42 6.44
C THR A 153 -0.11 17.19 7.94
N ASN A 154 -1.37 16.99 8.31
CA ASN A 154 -1.82 16.79 9.70
C ASN A 154 -2.27 15.36 9.99
N LEU A 155 -1.93 14.40 9.13
CA LEU A 155 -2.21 12.99 9.37
C LEU A 155 -1.60 12.55 10.71
N LYS A 156 -2.46 12.18 11.66
CA LYS A 156 -2.06 11.62 12.95
C LYS A 156 -2.07 10.11 12.85
N LEU A 157 -0.92 9.49 13.09
CA LEU A 157 -0.81 8.05 13.22
C LEU A 157 -1.06 7.65 14.68
N PRO A 158 -1.61 6.45 14.95
CA PRO A 158 -1.89 5.96 16.29
C PRO A 158 -0.63 5.53 17.07
N ILE A 159 0.55 5.87 16.54
CA ILE A 159 1.87 5.49 17.01
C ILE A 159 2.82 6.68 16.87
N PRO A 160 3.91 6.75 17.66
CA PRO A 160 5.03 7.65 17.38
C PRO A 160 5.48 7.53 15.91
N ALA A 161 5.70 8.65 15.26
CA ALA A 161 5.94 8.74 13.82
C ALA A 161 7.06 9.75 13.49
N LEU A 162 7.08 10.26 12.24
CA LEU A 162 8.17 11.10 11.72
C LEU A 162 8.36 12.45 12.43
N LYS A 163 7.35 12.94 13.16
CA LYS A 163 7.42 14.17 13.97
C LYS A 163 7.88 13.90 15.42
N ASP A 164 7.99 12.64 15.79
CA ASP A 164 8.43 12.18 17.11
C ASP A 164 9.91 11.77 17.08
N ASN A 165 10.39 11.20 18.18
CA ASN A 165 11.76 10.75 18.35
C ASN A 165 11.83 9.40 19.06
N LYS A 166 13.05 8.84 19.14
CA LYS A 166 13.34 7.58 19.81
C LYS A 166 12.87 7.57 21.27
N HIS A 167 12.94 8.70 21.98
CA HIS A 167 12.48 8.76 23.36
C HIS A 167 10.96 8.56 23.48
N ALA A 168 10.17 9.20 22.62
CA ALA A 168 8.72 9.00 22.57
C ALA A 168 8.34 7.56 22.22
N LEU A 169 9.09 6.97 21.28
CA LEU A 169 8.98 5.56 20.91
C LEU A 169 9.22 4.63 22.11
N GLU A 170 10.34 4.79 22.80
CA GLU A 170 10.72 3.95 23.94
C GLU A 170 9.78 4.13 25.14
N LYS A 171 9.29 5.36 25.35
CA LYS A 171 8.27 5.64 26.37
C LYS A 171 6.97 4.90 26.08
N ARG A 172 6.60 4.74 24.81
CA ARG A 172 5.34 4.09 24.41
C ARG A 172 5.44 2.57 24.35
N PHE A 173 6.53 2.03 23.82
CA PHE A 173 6.63 0.59 23.51
C PHE A 173 7.75 -0.15 24.24
N GLY A 174 8.52 0.55 25.08
CA GLY A 174 9.65 -0.03 25.82
C GLY A 174 10.99 0.30 25.18
N LYS A 175 12.07 0.20 25.98
CA LYS A 175 13.42 0.53 25.52
C LYS A 175 13.91 -0.44 24.44
N VAL A 176 14.65 0.09 23.47
CA VAL A 176 15.22 -0.73 22.39
C VAL A 176 16.68 -0.37 22.15
N SER A 177 17.55 -1.38 22.14
CA SER A 177 18.95 -1.22 21.73
C SER A 177 19.05 -1.21 20.20
N ALA A 178 18.52 -0.17 19.56
CA ALA A 178 18.56 0.02 18.12
C ALA A 178 19.56 1.12 17.72
N LYS A 179 20.41 0.80 16.73
CA LYS A 179 21.25 1.78 16.02
C LYS A 179 20.54 2.34 14.77
N GLN A 180 20.00 1.45 13.94
CA GLN A 180 19.37 1.82 12.67
C GLN A 180 17.90 1.40 12.59
N PHE A 181 17.57 0.22 13.11
CA PHE A 181 16.21 -0.30 13.07
C PHE A 181 15.75 -0.70 14.46
N ALA A 182 14.55 -0.26 14.82
CA ALA A 182 13.84 -0.74 16.00
C ALA A 182 12.60 -1.50 15.57
N ARG A 183 12.35 -2.65 16.20
CA ARG A 183 11.17 -3.47 15.95
C ARG A 183 10.38 -3.65 17.23
N TYR A 184 9.07 -3.57 17.10
CA TYR A 184 8.15 -3.93 18.17
C TYR A 184 7.07 -4.85 17.63
N SER A 185 6.64 -5.80 18.45
CA SER A 185 5.50 -6.66 18.13
C SER A 185 4.58 -6.79 19.33
N ASN A 186 3.31 -7.02 19.04
CA ASN A 186 2.30 -7.37 20.02
C ASN A 186 1.41 -8.44 19.42
N GLU A 187 1.19 -9.50 20.18
CA GLU A 187 0.23 -10.55 19.84
C GLU A 187 -0.85 -10.56 20.92
N HIS A 188 -2.12 -10.49 20.51
CA HIS A 188 -3.25 -10.53 21.44
C HIS A 188 -4.45 -11.23 20.81
N LYS A 189 -5.39 -11.68 21.66
CA LYS A 189 -6.62 -12.34 21.20
C LYS A 189 -7.77 -11.33 21.11
N VAL A 190 -8.47 -11.33 19.97
CA VAL A 190 -9.72 -10.56 19.77
C VAL A 190 -10.79 -11.50 19.25
N SER A 191 -11.87 -11.67 20.00
CA SER A 191 -13.01 -12.52 19.62
C SER A 191 -12.61 -13.94 19.15
N GLY A 192 -11.61 -14.54 19.81
CA GLY A 192 -11.11 -15.88 19.51
C GLY A 192 -10.02 -15.97 18.44
N ALA A 193 -9.73 -14.88 17.72
CA ALA A 193 -8.69 -14.83 16.69
C ALA A 193 -7.40 -14.18 17.24
N THR A 194 -6.23 -14.68 16.80
CA THR A 194 -4.92 -14.12 17.19
C THR A 194 -4.54 -12.96 16.27
N VAL A 195 -4.54 -11.75 16.81
CA VAL A 195 -4.13 -10.53 16.10
C VAL A 195 -2.66 -10.27 16.39
N GLU A 196 -1.85 -10.16 15.34
CA GLU A 196 -0.47 -9.71 15.41
C GLU A 196 -0.39 -8.24 14.95
N GLN A 197 0.28 -7.42 15.74
CA GLN A 197 0.62 -6.04 15.41
C GLN A 197 2.14 -5.92 15.34
N SER A 198 2.64 -5.32 14.26
CA SER A 198 4.07 -5.16 14.02
C SER A 198 4.40 -3.70 13.76
N LEU A 199 5.52 -3.26 14.32
CA LEU A 199 6.06 -1.92 14.18
C LEU A 199 7.53 -2.03 13.79
N VAL A 200 7.92 -1.30 12.76
CA VAL A 200 9.31 -1.19 12.32
C VAL A 200 9.64 0.27 12.13
N TYR A 201 10.73 0.70 12.74
CA TYR A 201 11.23 2.07 12.68
C TYR A 201 12.62 2.08 12.06
N GLN A 202 12.88 3.07 11.21
CA GLN A 202 14.23 3.46 10.81
C GLN A 202 14.65 4.71 11.59
N LEU A 203 15.82 4.63 12.19
CA LEU A 203 16.37 5.65 13.07
C LEU A 203 17.62 6.27 12.46
N ASP A 204 17.77 7.57 12.65
CA ASP A 204 19.00 8.34 12.44
C ASP A 204 19.32 9.09 13.74
N GLY A 205 20.20 8.48 14.55
CA GLY A 205 20.36 8.87 15.95
C GLY A 205 19.05 8.72 16.72
N ASP A 206 18.57 9.82 17.30
CA ASP A 206 17.29 9.87 18.00
C ASP A 206 16.10 10.21 17.10
N ARG A 207 16.34 10.54 15.82
CA ARG A 207 15.28 10.91 14.88
C ARG A 207 14.65 9.67 14.27
N ILE A 208 13.32 9.67 14.15
CA ILE A 208 12.58 8.69 13.35
C ILE A 208 12.55 9.19 11.91
N ILE A 209 13.17 8.44 10.99
CA ILE A 209 13.20 8.77 9.55
C ILE A 209 12.31 7.86 8.71
N GLY A 210 11.89 6.73 9.27
CA GLY A 210 10.93 5.81 8.67
C GLY A 210 10.12 5.09 9.74
N VAL A 211 8.84 4.85 9.47
CA VAL A 211 7.94 4.08 10.32
C VAL A 211 7.03 3.24 9.43
N ALA A 212 6.85 1.98 9.80
CA ALA A 212 5.95 1.04 9.16
C ALA A 212 5.22 0.29 10.24
N PHE A 213 3.91 0.19 10.12
CA PHE A 213 3.08 -0.51 11.08
C PHE A 213 2.03 -1.32 10.36
N SER A 214 1.85 -2.54 10.83
CA SER A 214 0.96 -3.51 10.20
C SER A 214 0.14 -4.26 11.21
N GLN A 215 -1.00 -4.74 10.73
CA GLN A 215 -1.85 -5.68 11.41
C GLN A 215 -2.35 -6.67 10.35
N PRO A 216 -1.61 -7.75 10.08
CA PRO A 216 -2.15 -8.84 9.28
C PRO A 216 -3.45 -9.33 9.92
N ALA A 217 -4.45 -9.66 9.09
CA ALA A 217 -5.66 -10.28 9.61
C ALA A 217 -5.30 -11.64 10.21
N ALA A 218 -5.74 -11.85 11.45
CA ALA A 218 -5.62 -13.10 12.19
C ALA A 218 -6.07 -14.32 11.36
N LYS A 219 -5.37 -15.45 11.51
CA LYS A 219 -5.88 -16.78 11.15
C LYS A 219 -6.89 -17.26 12.19
#